data_AF-A0A6B3CWM2-F1
#
_entry.id   AF-A0A6B3CWM2-F1
#
_cell.length_a   1.000
_cell.length_b   1.000
_cell.length_c   1.000
_cell.angle_alpha   90.00
_cell.angle_beta   90.00
_cell.angle_gamma   90.00
#
_symmetry.space_group_name_H-M   'P 1'
#
loop_
_entity.id
_entity.type
_entity.pdbx_description
1 polymer ?
#
loop_
_entity_poly.entity_id
_entity_poly.type
_entity_poly.pdbx_seq_one_letter_code
_entity_poly.pdbx_strand_id
1 'polypeptide(L)'
;SGFSAYTDQGLETYTPYYYQAGTQLGAPTIHFPHIEKKYVRYGYQPPRNFVPRSIPMKFEPSAMRDVDTWVRHNARQMLFVYGENDPWGAEPFRLGHGARDSYVMTAPGMNHGANVAGLVPDQKAFATARILDWAGVASAKVQENPSAAVPLA
;
A
#
# COMPACT_ATOMS: atom_id res chain seq x y z
N SER A 1 15.87 6.82 0.77
CA SER A 1 16.27 7.05 -0.64
C SER A 1 17.43 8.03 -0.71
N GLY A 2 18.28 7.93 -1.73
CA GLY A 2 19.41 8.84 -1.98
C GLY A 2 19.22 9.69 -3.24
N PHE A 3 20.27 10.35 -3.70
CA PHE A 3 20.24 11.27 -4.86
C PHE A 3 19.73 10.60 -6.16
N SER A 4 19.99 9.30 -6.34
CA SER A 4 19.54 8.52 -7.49
C SER A 4 18.02 8.51 -7.68
N ALA A 5 17.23 8.69 -6.61
CA ALA A 5 15.76 8.71 -6.70
C ALA A 5 15.21 9.94 -7.45
N TYR A 6 16.05 10.94 -7.73
CA TYR A 6 15.67 12.16 -8.45
C TYR A 6 16.23 12.24 -9.87
N THR A 7 16.91 11.19 -10.34
CA THR A 7 17.37 11.14 -11.74
C THR A 7 16.29 10.54 -12.63
N ASP A 8 16.36 10.83 -13.93
CA ASP A 8 15.44 10.24 -14.92
C ASP A 8 15.45 8.70 -14.84
N GLN A 9 16.63 8.09 -14.70
CA GLN A 9 16.77 6.63 -14.57
C GLN A 9 16.13 6.09 -13.29
N GLY A 10 16.20 6.84 -12.18
CA GLY A 10 15.56 6.46 -10.92
C GLY A 10 14.04 6.57 -10.97
N LEU A 11 13.52 7.55 -11.72
CA LEU A 11 12.09 7.83 -11.84
C LEU A 11 11.41 7.03 -12.96
N GLU A 12 12.15 6.55 -13.96
CA GLU A 12 11.62 5.84 -15.12
C GLU A 12 10.69 4.70 -14.71
N THR A 13 11.14 3.83 -13.80
CA THR A 13 10.37 2.71 -13.26
C THR A 13 9.08 3.14 -12.54
N TYR A 14 9.02 4.37 -12.03
CA TYR A 14 7.86 4.92 -11.31
C TYR A 14 6.92 5.73 -12.21
N THR A 15 7.25 5.95 -13.48
CA THR A 15 6.36 6.69 -14.41
C THR A 15 4.95 6.10 -14.47
N PRO A 16 4.75 4.77 -14.57
CA PRO A 16 3.41 4.17 -14.53
C PRO A 16 2.69 4.43 -13.22
N TYR A 17 3.41 4.40 -12.09
CA TYR A 17 2.84 4.74 -10.78
C TYR A 17 2.37 6.20 -10.75
N TYR A 18 3.18 7.16 -11.20
CA TYR A 18 2.77 8.57 -11.21
C TYR A 18 1.62 8.85 -12.17
N TYR A 19 1.54 8.13 -13.29
CA TYR A 19 0.37 8.18 -14.16
C TYR A 19 -0.88 7.72 -13.39
N GLN A 20 -0.82 6.57 -12.72
CA GLN A 20 -1.94 6.05 -11.95
C GLN A 20 -2.31 6.94 -10.76
N ALA A 21 -1.32 7.52 -10.06
CA ALA A 21 -1.54 8.46 -8.97
C ALA A 21 -2.28 9.73 -9.44
N GLY A 22 -1.89 10.28 -10.60
CA GLY A 22 -2.55 11.47 -11.14
C GLY A 22 -3.84 11.22 -11.91
N THR A 23 -4.20 9.97 -12.21
CA THR A 23 -5.41 9.63 -13.00
C THR A 23 -6.43 8.80 -12.24
N GLN A 24 -6.04 7.99 -11.26
CA GLN A 24 -6.93 7.00 -10.64
C GLN A 24 -6.79 6.92 -9.12
N LEU A 25 -5.58 6.72 -8.57
CA LEU A 25 -5.38 6.52 -7.13
C LEU A 25 -5.59 7.81 -6.34
N GLY A 26 -5.29 8.96 -6.96
CA GLY A 26 -5.02 10.19 -6.24
C GLY A 26 -3.59 10.25 -5.71
N ALA A 27 -3.23 11.40 -5.14
CA ALA A 27 -1.95 11.60 -4.48
C ALA A 27 -2.12 12.61 -3.33
N PRO A 28 -1.32 12.49 -2.26
CA PRO A 28 -1.31 13.47 -1.20
C PRO A 28 -0.95 14.84 -1.76
N THR A 29 -1.63 15.87 -1.28
CA THR A 29 -1.25 17.26 -1.52
C THR A 29 -0.77 17.84 -0.21
N ILE A 30 0.49 18.29 -0.20
CA ILE A 30 1.13 18.86 0.99
C ILE A 30 1.17 20.37 0.85
N HIS A 31 0.69 21.07 1.88
CA HIS A 31 0.73 22.53 1.97
C HIS A 31 1.65 22.99 3.11
N PHE A 32 2.30 24.14 2.94
CA PHE A 32 3.24 24.68 3.94
C PHE A 32 2.81 26.08 4.40
N PRO A 33 1.63 26.23 5.05
CA PRO A 33 0.95 27.52 5.20
C PRO A 33 1.80 28.62 5.84
N HIS A 34 2.73 28.28 6.73
CA HIS A 34 3.57 29.25 7.45
C HIS A 34 4.83 29.68 6.70
N ILE A 35 5.31 28.90 5.72
CA ILE A 35 6.59 29.13 5.04
C ILE A 35 6.48 29.21 3.52
N GLU A 36 5.41 28.69 2.93
CA GLU A 36 5.25 28.54 1.47
C GLU A 36 5.45 29.86 0.74
N LYS A 37 4.79 30.92 1.22
CA LYS A 37 4.84 32.24 0.59
C LYS A 37 6.21 32.94 0.71
N LYS A 38 7.03 32.60 1.72
CA LYS A 38 8.27 33.34 2.05
C LYS A 38 9.53 32.58 1.67
N TYR A 39 9.51 31.26 1.78
CA TYR A 39 10.74 30.45 1.76
C TYR A 39 10.69 29.29 0.75
N VAL A 40 9.53 28.98 0.16
CA VAL A 40 9.38 27.87 -0.78
C VAL A 40 9.27 28.42 -2.21
N ARG A 41 10.30 28.20 -3.02
CA ARG A 41 10.28 28.58 -4.45
C ARG A 41 9.50 27.59 -5.30
N TYR A 42 9.63 26.30 -4.99
CA TYR A 42 8.96 25.21 -5.67
C TYR A 42 8.20 24.40 -4.62
N GLY A 43 6.87 24.47 -4.66
CA GLY A 43 6.01 23.74 -3.74
C GLY A 43 6.09 22.23 -3.90
N TYR A 44 5.19 21.50 -3.27
CA TYR A 44 5.07 20.06 -3.45
C TYR A 44 4.83 19.72 -4.93
N GLN A 45 5.56 18.73 -5.46
CA GLN A 45 5.52 18.37 -6.87
C GLN A 45 4.39 17.35 -7.12
N PRO A 46 3.35 17.68 -7.89
CA PRO A 46 2.25 16.75 -8.16
C PRO A 46 2.68 15.63 -9.12
N PRO A 47 1.95 14.49 -9.18
CA PRO A 47 2.26 13.37 -10.07
C PRO A 47 2.47 13.75 -11.54
N ARG A 48 1.75 14.77 -12.03
CA ARG A 48 1.88 15.30 -13.40
C ARG A 48 3.32 15.70 -13.76
N ASN A 49 4.13 16.10 -12.79
CA ASN A 49 5.51 16.53 -13.03
C ASN A 49 6.44 15.35 -13.35
N PHE A 50 6.01 14.12 -13.08
CA PHE A 50 6.80 12.90 -13.24
C PHE A 50 6.32 12.03 -14.41
N VAL A 51 5.47 12.56 -15.28
CA VAL A 51 4.98 11.87 -16.47
C VAL A 51 5.30 12.73 -17.70
N PRO A 52 5.75 12.17 -18.84
CA PRO A 52 5.94 12.92 -20.09
C PRO A 52 4.68 13.66 -20.55
N ARG A 53 4.82 14.93 -20.98
CA ARG A 53 3.68 15.77 -21.40
C ARG A 53 2.92 15.26 -22.62
N SER A 54 3.54 14.40 -23.43
CA SER A 54 2.90 13.70 -24.55
C SER A 54 1.84 12.70 -24.11
N ILE A 55 1.87 12.26 -22.84
CA ILE A 55 0.89 11.35 -22.27
C ILE A 55 -0.22 12.18 -21.61
N PRO A 56 -1.46 12.15 -22.12
CA PRO A 56 -2.57 12.88 -21.51
C PRO A 56 -2.91 12.27 -20.14
N MET A 57 -3.26 13.12 -19.17
CA MET A 57 -3.73 12.67 -17.86
C MET A 57 -5.07 13.33 -17.56
N LYS A 58 -6.08 12.51 -17.29
CA LYS A 58 -7.41 12.93 -16.85
C LYS A 58 -7.78 12.09 -15.63
N PHE A 59 -8.26 12.75 -14.58
CA PHE A 59 -8.65 12.05 -13.36
C PHE A 59 -9.99 11.32 -13.53
N GLU A 60 -10.03 10.09 -13.03
CA GLU A 60 -11.15 9.14 -13.06
C GLU A 60 -11.64 8.92 -11.62
N PRO A 61 -12.57 9.76 -11.13
CA PRO A 61 -12.97 9.76 -9.71
C PRO A 61 -13.71 8.48 -9.26
N SER A 62 -14.11 7.62 -10.20
CA SER A 62 -14.77 6.35 -9.89
C SER A 62 -13.80 5.18 -9.74
N ALA A 63 -12.54 5.30 -10.19
CA ALA A 63 -11.62 4.16 -10.28
C ALA A 63 -11.39 3.48 -8.93
N MET A 64 -10.99 4.23 -7.89
CA MET A 64 -10.78 3.65 -6.57
C MET A 64 -12.06 3.19 -5.88
N ARG A 65 -13.21 3.79 -6.18
CA ARG A 65 -14.51 3.30 -5.69
C ARG A 65 -14.85 1.95 -6.29
N ASP A 66 -14.60 1.77 -7.59
CA ASP A 66 -14.81 0.50 -8.28
C ASP A 66 -13.92 -0.59 -7.68
N VAL A 67 -12.62 -0.31 -7.49
CA VAL A 67 -11.68 -1.24 -6.83
C VAL A 67 -12.09 -1.56 -5.39
N ASP A 68 -12.43 -0.57 -4.55
CA ASP A 68 -12.89 -0.83 -3.17
C ASP A 68 -14.18 -1.65 -3.15
N THR A 69 -15.11 -1.38 -4.08
CA THR A 69 -16.34 -2.18 -4.22
C THR A 69 -15.99 -3.62 -4.60
N TRP A 70 -15.08 -3.82 -5.56
CA TRP A 70 -14.65 -5.16 -5.93
C TRP A 70 -14.01 -5.89 -4.74
N VAL A 71 -13.09 -5.26 -4.02
CA VAL A 71 -12.42 -5.81 -2.83
C VAL A 71 -13.46 -6.24 -1.78
N ARG A 72 -14.44 -5.39 -1.48
CA ARG A 72 -15.48 -5.72 -0.48
C ARG A 72 -16.31 -6.96 -0.82
N HIS A 73 -16.55 -7.21 -2.11
CA HIS A 73 -17.44 -8.30 -2.54
C HIS A 73 -16.69 -9.55 -3.02
N ASN A 74 -15.42 -9.41 -3.40
CA ASN A 74 -14.68 -10.46 -4.10
C ASN A 74 -13.32 -10.79 -3.47
N ALA A 75 -12.87 -10.07 -2.44
CA ALA A 75 -11.63 -10.42 -1.75
C ALA A 75 -11.72 -11.84 -1.19
N ARG A 76 -10.80 -12.68 -1.65
CA ARG A 76 -10.55 -14.04 -1.17
C ARG A 76 -9.05 -14.15 -1.00
N GLN A 77 -8.60 -14.65 0.15
CA GLN A 77 -7.17 -14.82 0.43
C GLN A 77 -6.35 -13.52 0.28
N MET A 78 -6.94 -12.36 0.66
CA MET A 78 -6.25 -11.08 0.64
C MET A 78 -5.79 -10.68 2.04
N LEU A 79 -4.53 -10.25 2.17
CA LEU A 79 -3.98 -9.69 3.40
C LEU A 79 -3.47 -8.27 3.13
N PHE A 80 -4.05 -7.29 3.81
CA PHE A 80 -3.59 -5.91 3.81
C PHE A 80 -2.84 -5.63 5.12
N VAL A 81 -1.60 -5.16 5.01
CA VAL A 81 -0.79 -4.73 6.16
C VAL A 81 -0.49 -3.24 6.03
N TYR A 82 -1.02 -2.44 6.96
CA TYR A 82 -0.79 -1.00 7.02
C TYR A 82 0.20 -0.65 8.13
N GLY A 83 1.00 0.40 7.95
CA GLY A 83 1.84 0.94 9.02
C GLY A 83 1.05 1.92 9.89
N GLU A 84 1.19 1.83 11.21
CA GLU A 84 0.52 2.75 12.15
C GLU A 84 0.84 4.23 11.87
N ASN A 85 2.08 4.52 11.45
CA ASN A 85 2.57 5.86 11.15
C ASN A 85 2.62 6.14 9.63
N ASP A 86 1.98 5.31 8.79
CA ASP A 86 2.00 5.49 7.35
C ASP A 86 0.92 6.48 6.87
N PRO A 87 1.30 7.67 6.35
CA PRO A 87 0.30 8.60 5.80
C PRO A 87 -0.43 8.05 4.57
N TRP A 88 0.16 7.08 3.85
CA TRP A 88 -0.49 6.45 2.70
C TRP A 88 -1.62 5.49 3.12
N GLY A 89 -1.69 5.13 4.41
CA GLY A 89 -2.80 4.36 4.99
C GLY A 89 -4.05 5.18 5.34
N ALA A 90 -4.12 6.47 4.98
CA ALA A 90 -5.26 7.34 5.30
C ALA A 90 -6.60 6.83 4.73
N GLU A 91 -6.55 6.15 3.59
CA GLU A 91 -7.71 5.52 2.95
C GLU A 91 -7.47 4.01 2.80
N PRO A 92 -7.57 3.22 3.89
CA PRO A 92 -7.30 1.79 3.82
C PRO A 92 -8.47 1.04 3.16
N PHE A 93 -8.15 -0.06 2.50
CA PHE A 93 -9.15 -1.02 2.05
C PHE A 93 -9.91 -1.59 3.23
N ARG A 94 -11.20 -1.84 3.02
CA ARG A 94 -12.08 -2.49 4.00
C ARG A 94 -12.66 -3.74 3.38
N LEU A 95 -12.74 -4.79 4.18
CA LEU A 95 -13.39 -6.03 3.76
C LEU A 95 -14.91 -5.91 3.90
N GLY A 96 -15.64 -6.63 3.05
CA GLY A 96 -17.09 -6.77 3.20
C GLY A 96 -17.45 -7.66 4.38
N HIS A 97 -18.71 -7.58 4.84
CA HIS A 97 -19.22 -8.36 5.98
C HIS A 97 -19.12 -9.88 5.77
N GLY A 98 -19.09 -10.32 4.51
CA GLY A 98 -18.96 -11.73 4.13
C GLY A 98 -17.53 -12.27 4.10
N ALA A 99 -16.50 -11.43 4.28
CA ALA A 99 -15.12 -11.90 4.24
C ALA A 99 -14.85 -12.91 5.38
N ARG A 100 -14.17 -14.01 5.05
CA ARG A 100 -13.85 -15.10 6.00
C ARG A 100 -12.37 -15.49 5.98
N ASP A 101 -11.70 -15.25 4.88
CA ASP A 101 -10.32 -15.64 4.62
C ASP A 101 -9.49 -14.46 4.11
N SER A 102 -9.88 -13.23 4.45
CA SER A 102 -9.14 -12.03 4.12
C SER A 102 -9.01 -11.16 5.37
N TYR A 103 -7.94 -10.39 5.48
CA TYR A 103 -7.59 -9.67 6.70
C TYR A 103 -7.01 -8.29 6.42
N VAL A 104 -7.29 -7.36 7.33
CA VAL A 104 -6.65 -6.04 7.41
C VAL A 104 -5.95 -5.97 8.75
N MET A 105 -4.66 -5.69 8.77
CA MET A 105 -3.83 -5.62 9.97
C MET A 105 -2.98 -4.35 9.98
N THR A 106 -2.62 -3.89 11.17
CA THR A 106 -1.79 -2.71 11.37
C THR A 106 -0.51 -3.09 12.10
N ALA A 107 0.64 -2.75 11.52
CA ALA A 107 1.97 -2.93 12.09
C ALA A 107 2.33 -1.71 12.97
N PRO A 108 2.44 -1.87 14.30
CA PRO A 108 2.75 -0.77 15.21
C PRO A 108 4.10 -0.13 14.93
N GLY A 109 4.20 1.18 15.06
CA GLY A 109 5.42 1.96 14.83
C GLY A 109 5.90 2.04 13.38
N MET A 110 5.38 1.21 12.48
CA MET A 110 5.81 1.15 11.08
C MET A 110 5.22 2.27 10.23
N ASN A 111 5.87 2.54 9.09
CA ASN A 111 5.45 3.48 8.06
C ASN A 111 5.13 2.72 6.76
N HIS A 112 5.32 3.36 5.61
CA HIS A 112 5.09 2.79 4.28
C HIS A 112 5.81 1.46 3.97
N GLY A 113 6.87 1.11 4.72
CA GLY A 113 7.53 -0.19 4.63
C GLY A 113 6.86 -1.32 5.42
N ALA A 114 5.65 -1.11 5.95
CA ALA A 114 4.94 -2.09 6.76
C ALA A 114 4.73 -3.42 6.02
N ASN A 115 4.97 -4.51 6.73
CA ASN A 115 4.86 -5.86 6.20
C ASN A 115 4.58 -6.85 7.35
N VAL A 116 4.37 -8.13 7.00
CA VAL A 116 4.04 -9.18 7.96
C VAL A 116 5.06 -9.30 9.10
N ALA A 117 6.35 -9.06 8.82
CA ALA A 117 7.39 -9.20 9.83
C ALA A 117 7.32 -8.15 10.94
N GLY A 118 6.68 -7.00 10.68
CA GLY A 118 6.46 -5.93 11.65
C GLY A 118 5.12 -5.96 12.36
N LEU A 119 4.29 -6.98 12.13
CA LEU A 119 3.10 -7.23 12.93
C LEU A 119 3.49 -7.71 14.35
N VAL A 120 2.58 -7.52 15.31
CA VAL A 120 2.74 -8.11 16.65
C VAL A 120 2.82 -9.64 16.58
N PRO A 121 3.47 -10.33 17.54
CA PRO A 121 3.82 -11.74 17.42
C PRO A 121 2.69 -12.67 16.98
N ASP A 122 1.51 -12.56 17.60
CA ASP A 122 0.36 -13.41 17.29
C ASP A 122 -0.19 -13.14 15.88
N GLN A 123 -0.28 -11.86 15.48
CA GLN A 123 -0.73 -11.48 14.14
C GLN A 123 0.28 -11.89 13.06
N LYS A 124 1.59 -11.76 13.33
CA LYS A 124 2.65 -12.20 12.43
C LYS A 124 2.57 -13.70 12.19
N ALA A 125 2.44 -14.49 13.26
CA ALA A 125 2.33 -15.94 13.13
C ALA A 125 1.05 -16.35 12.39
N PHE A 126 -0.09 -15.75 12.75
CA PHE A 126 -1.36 -15.99 12.06
C PHE A 126 -1.32 -15.61 10.58
N ALA A 127 -0.81 -14.43 10.23
CA ALA A 127 -0.65 -13.99 8.85
C ALA A 127 0.27 -14.91 8.05
N THR A 128 1.39 -15.34 8.64
CA THR A 128 2.31 -16.30 8.02
C THR A 128 1.63 -17.63 7.77
N ALA A 129 0.91 -18.18 8.76
CA ALA A 129 0.16 -19.41 8.62
C ALA A 129 -0.88 -19.33 7.48
N ARG A 130 -1.61 -18.22 7.39
CA ARG A 130 -2.59 -17.99 6.31
C ARG A 130 -1.94 -17.92 4.93
N ILE A 131 -0.82 -17.21 4.80
CA ILE A 131 -0.08 -17.14 3.53
C ILE A 131 0.41 -18.53 3.10
N LEU A 132 0.96 -19.32 4.03
CA LEU A 132 1.41 -20.68 3.75
C LEU A 132 0.24 -21.60 3.33
N ASP A 133 -0.91 -21.46 3.98
CA ASP A 133 -2.14 -22.20 3.67
C ASP A 133 -2.66 -21.85 2.27
N TRP A 134 -2.77 -20.56 1.95
CA TRP A 134 -3.19 -20.09 0.62
C TRP A 134 -2.24 -20.51 -0.50
N ALA A 135 -0.94 -20.55 -0.21
CA ALA A 135 0.07 -21.04 -1.14
C ALA A 135 0.13 -22.58 -1.23
N GLY A 136 -0.63 -23.32 -0.41
CA GLY A 136 -0.65 -24.78 -0.41
C GLY A 136 0.63 -25.43 0.14
N VAL A 137 1.41 -24.71 0.95
CA VAL A 137 2.71 -25.14 1.49
C VAL A 137 2.74 -25.17 3.02
N ALA A 138 1.60 -25.00 3.68
CA ALA A 138 1.49 -25.17 5.12
C ALA A 138 1.76 -26.64 5.51
N SER A 139 2.72 -26.85 6.41
CA SER A 139 2.93 -28.18 7.01
C SER A 139 1.77 -28.56 7.93
N ALA A 140 1.60 -29.86 8.19
CA ALA A 140 0.58 -30.35 9.15
C ALA A 140 0.72 -29.66 10.52
N LYS A 141 1.95 -29.42 10.98
CA LYS A 141 2.23 -28.69 12.22
C LYS A 141 1.70 -27.26 12.20
N VAL A 142 1.81 -26.56 11.07
CA VAL A 142 1.30 -25.18 10.92
C VAL A 142 -0.22 -25.16 10.81
N GLN A 143 -0.81 -26.16 10.16
CA GLN A 143 -2.27 -26.32 10.08
C GLN A 143 -2.88 -26.57 11.47
N GLU A 144 -2.23 -27.39 12.29
CA GLU A 144 -2.66 -27.68 13.67
C GLU A 144 -2.36 -26.52 14.63
N ASN A 145 -1.23 -25.83 14.46
CA ASN A 145 -0.79 -24.73 15.31
C ASN A 145 -0.22 -23.56 14.49
N PRO A 146 -1.05 -22.55 14.16
CA PRO A 146 -0.61 -21.35 13.44
C PRO A 146 0.57 -20.61 14.07
N SER A 147 0.76 -20.70 15.39
CA SER A 147 1.89 -20.08 16.10
C SER A 147 3.25 -20.71 15.75
N ALA A 148 3.24 -21.91 15.14
CA ALA A 148 4.45 -22.56 14.64
C ALA A 148 4.87 -22.08 13.24
N ALA A 149 4.12 -21.18 12.61
CA ALA A 149 4.40 -20.70 11.27
C ALA A 149 5.67 -19.85 11.21
N VAL A 150 6.51 -20.15 10.22
CA VAL A 150 7.71 -19.38 9.87
C VAL A 150 7.72 -19.12 8.37
N PRO A 151 8.20 -17.94 7.91
CA PRO A 151 8.42 -17.70 6.49
C PRO A 151 9.36 -18.75 5.88
N LEU A 152 9.14 -19.11 4.61
CA LEU A 152 9.99 -20.07 3.90
C LEU A 152 11.33 -19.49 3.45
N ALA A 153 11.45 -18.16 3.42
CA ALA A 153 12.66 -17.40 3.07
C ALA A 153 12.71 -16.10 3.88
#